data_AF-A0A951BDJ8-F1
#
_entry.id   AF-A0A951BDJ8-F1
#
_cell.length_a   1.000
_cell.length_b   1.000
_cell.length_c   1.000
_cell.angle_alpha   90.00
_cell.angle_beta   90.00
_cell.angle_gamma   90.00
#
_symmetry.space_group_name_H-M   'P 1'
#
loop_
_entity.id
_entity.type
_entity.pdbx_description
1 polymer ?
#
loop_
_entity_poly.entity_id
_entity_poly.type
_entity_poly.pdbx_seq_one_letter_code
_entity_poly.pdbx_strand_id
1 'polypeptide(L)'
;MRAGAHSAEWTRIGTGSLAVAVMLFPIYWMINASLQPRVAMLQTFPTFVPNPPILDAYRNIIEAQGPHVLVSCVVAGLSAILSLTIAAPCAYAIVTFRMRWTTVFVLLLLLVQMMPNIVTANALYAIFARLHMLNTYSALVLCDSTLSVP
;
A
#
# COMPACT_ATOMS: atom_id res chain seq x y z
N MET A 1 44.24 -4.59 21.04
CA MET A 1 43.48 -4.91 19.80
C MET A 1 41.99 -4.52 19.92
N ARG A 2 41.63 -3.24 20.18
CA ARG A 2 40.22 -2.80 20.35
C ARG A 2 39.82 -1.55 19.55
N ALA A 3 40.72 -0.99 18.74
CA ALA A 3 40.48 0.30 18.06
C ALA A 3 39.70 0.20 16.72
N GLY A 4 39.53 -1.01 16.15
CA GLY A 4 38.87 -1.19 14.85
C GLY A 4 37.34 -1.32 14.89
N ALA A 5 36.74 -1.42 16.08
CA ALA A 5 35.29 -1.58 16.22
C ALA A 5 34.53 -0.27 16.03
N HIS A 6 35.05 0.85 16.54
CA HIS A 6 34.34 2.14 16.47
C HIS A 6 34.28 2.72 15.06
N SER A 7 35.32 2.60 14.22
CA SER A 7 35.28 3.11 12.84
C SER A 7 34.24 2.38 11.99
N ALA A 8 34.02 1.09 12.25
CA ALA A 8 32.98 0.30 11.60
C ALA A 8 31.56 0.66 12.07
N GLU A 9 31.39 1.18 13.29
CA GLU A 9 30.12 1.70 13.78
C GLU A 9 29.77 3.03 13.11
N TRP A 10 30.73 3.95 13.00
CA TRP A 10 30.54 5.24 12.32
C TRP A 10 30.23 5.09 10.83
N THR A 11 30.84 4.12 10.14
CA THR A 11 30.51 3.86 8.73
C THR A 11 29.11 3.29 8.57
N ARG A 12 28.66 2.40 9.47
CA ARG A 12 27.30 1.84 9.48
C ARG A 12 26.24 2.90 9.77
N ILE A 13 26.50 3.80 10.72
CA ILE A 13 25.62 4.94 11.01
C ILE A 13 25.58 5.87 9.79
N GLY A 14 26.73 6.21 9.22
CA GLY A 14 26.81 7.08 8.03
C GLY A 14 26.07 6.51 6.82
N THR A 15 26.24 5.22 6.52
CA THR A 15 25.51 4.55 5.43
C THR A 15 24.01 4.45 5.72
N GLY A 16 23.63 4.15 6.97
CA GLY A 16 22.23 4.15 7.39
C GLY A 16 21.56 5.51 7.21
N SER A 17 22.21 6.59 7.67
CA SER A 17 21.71 7.96 7.51
C SER A 17 21.61 8.38 6.05
N LEU A 18 22.59 8.01 5.22
CA LEU A 18 22.54 8.30 3.78
C LEU A 18 21.38 7.56 3.09
N ALA A 19 21.18 6.27 3.41
CA ALA A 19 20.07 5.50 2.86
C ALA A 19 18.71 6.11 3.24
N VAL A 20 18.54 6.52 4.50
CA VAL A 20 17.34 7.22 4.97
C VAL A 20 17.15 8.54 4.22
N ALA A 21 18.19 9.35 4.05
CA ALA A 21 18.10 10.62 3.32
C ALA A 21 17.66 10.41 1.86
N VAL A 22 18.20 9.41 1.17
CA VAL A 22 17.81 9.05 -0.20
C VAL A 22 16.36 8.58 -0.27
N MET A 23 15.90 7.78 0.70
CA MET A 23 14.50 7.33 0.78
C MET A 23 13.51 8.45 1.14
N LEU A 24 13.95 9.44 1.94
CA LEU A 24 13.12 10.59 2.33
C LEU A 24 13.05 11.66 1.24
N PHE A 25 14.02 11.72 0.32
CA PHE A 25 14.04 12.68 -0.77
C PHE A 25 12.73 12.75 -1.59
N PRO A 26 12.15 11.63 -2.08
CA PRO A 26 10.88 11.68 -2.81
C PRO A 26 9.72 12.18 -1.95
N ILE A 27 9.71 11.88 -0.65
CA ILE A 27 8.69 12.37 0.28
C ILE A 27 8.82 13.88 0.46
N TYR A 28 10.04 14.38 0.65
CA TYR A 28 10.33 15.81 0.68
C TYR A 28 9.86 16.50 -0.61
N TRP A 29 10.16 15.91 -1.76
CA TRP A 29 9.74 16.46 -3.04
C TRP A 29 8.21 16.52 -3.18
N MET A 30 7.51 15.48 -2.73
CA MET A 30 6.05 15.42 -2.72
C MET A 30 5.44 16.54 -1.85
N ILE A 31 6.01 16.80 -0.67
CA ILE A 31 5.56 17.88 0.23
C ILE A 31 5.88 19.26 -0.37
N ASN A 32 7.05 19.42 -0.97
CA ASN A 32 7.42 20.67 -1.63
C ASN A 32 6.46 20.96 -2.79
N ALA A 33 6.19 19.97 -3.65
CA ALA A 33 5.27 20.11 -4.76
C ALA A 33 3.83 20.38 -4.30
N SER A 34 3.36 19.75 -3.21
CA SER A 34 1.99 19.95 -2.72
C SER A 34 1.72 21.35 -2.15
N LEU A 35 2.76 22.05 -1.71
CA LEU A 35 2.70 23.41 -1.16
C LEU A 35 2.94 24.51 -2.21
N GLN A 36 3.25 24.15 -3.45
CA GLN A 36 3.53 25.10 -4.52
C GLN A 36 2.26 25.62 -5.21
N PRO A 37 2.22 26.90 -5.61
CA PRO A 37 1.15 27.42 -6.46
C PRO A 37 1.16 26.72 -7.83
N ARG A 38 -0.03 26.54 -8.42
CA ARG A 38 -0.20 25.97 -9.78
C ARG A 38 0.66 26.69 -10.84
N VAL A 39 0.90 27.99 -10.65
CA VAL A 39 1.75 28.81 -11.54
C VAL A 39 3.24 28.48 -11.40
N ALA A 40 3.70 28.09 -10.21
CA ALA A 40 5.08 27.66 -9.98
C ALA A 40 5.37 26.27 -10.58
N MET A 41 4.36 25.40 -10.67
CA MET A 41 4.47 24.09 -11.33
C MET A 41 4.65 24.18 -12.85
N LEU A 42 4.27 25.30 -13.46
CA LEU A 42 4.39 25.55 -14.91
C LEU A 42 5.75 26.18 -15.28
N GLN A 43 6.61 26.49 -14.31
CA GLN A 43 7.92 27.08 -14.57
C GLN A 43 8.96 26.03 -14.95
N THR A 44 9.86 26.40 -15.87
CA THR A 44 10.94 25.54 -16.37
C THR A 44 11.96 25.13 -15.29
N PHE A 45 12.11 25.93 -14.24
CA PHE A 45 13.00 25.63 -13.12
C PHE A 45 12.18 25.22 -11.89
N PRO A 46 12.39 24.00 -11.36
CA PRO A 46 11.68 23.57 -10.18
C PRO A 46 12.15 24.34 -8.95
N THR A 47 11.21 24.86 -8.17
CA THR A 47 11.52 25.51 -6.91
C THR A 47 11.76 24.45 -5.84
N PHE A 48 12.92 24.48 -5.16
CA PHE A 48 13.24 23.55 -4.06
C PHE A 48 12.56 23.94 -2.74
N VAL A 49 12.18 25.20 -2.59
CA VAL A 49 11.45 25.70 -1.42
C VAL A 49 10.21 26.43 -1.93
N PRO A 50 9.00 26.11 -1.41
CA PRO A 50 7.78 26.78 -1.86
C PRO A 50 7.84 28.25 -1.44
N ASN A 51 7.66 29.17 -2.38
CA ASN A 51 7.58 30.59 -2.09
C ASN A 51 6.49 31.25 -2.96
N PRO A 52 5.35 31.68 -2.38
CA PRO A 52 4.88 31.43 -1.02
C PRO A 52 4.33 30.00 -0.84
N PRO A 53 4.43 29.39 0.35
CA PRO A 53 3.74 28.13 0.65
C PRO A 53 2.22 28.38 0.73
N ILE A 54 1.44 27.62 -0.05
CA ILE A 54 -0.01 27.79 -0.14
C ILE A 54 -0.73 26.50 0.28
N LEU A 55 -1.76 26.64 1.11
CA LEU A 55 -2.59 25.53 1.61
C LEU A 55 -3.94 25.41 0.87
N ASP A 56 -4.24 26.31 -0.06
CA ASP A 56 -5.50 26.31 -0.81
C ASP A 56 -5.72 25.00 -1.57
N ALA A 57 -4.65 24.37 -2.07
CA ALA A 57 -4.72 23.06 -2.72
C ALA A 57 -5.29 21.98 -1.77
N TYR A 58 -4.89 21.99 -0.50
CA TYR A 58 -5.40 21.07 0.52
C TYR A 58 -6.85 21.37 0.87
N ARG A 59 -7.23 22.64 1.01
CA ARG A 59 -8.62 23.01 1.26
C ARG A 59 -9.53 22.55 0.13
N ASN A 60 -9.14 22.86 -1.10
CA ASN A 60 -9.90 22.50 -2.29
C ASN A 60 -10.07 20.97 -2.43
N ILE A 61 -9.03 20.19 -2.12
CA ILE A 61 -9.13 18.73 -2.23
C ILE A 61 -9.94 18.10 -1.10
N ILE A 62 -9.88 18.65 0.12
CA ILE A 62 -10.71 18.16 1.23
C ILE A 62 -12.19 18.43 0.95
N GLU A 63 -12.53 19.62 0.45
CA GLU A 63 -13.90 19.97 0.07
C GLU A 63 -14.38 19.12 -1.12
N ALA A 64 -13.53 18.88 -2.12
CA ALA A 64 -13.91 18.12 -3.31
C ALA A 64 -13.87 16.59 -3.16
N GLN A 65 -13.00 16.05 -2.29
CA GLN A 65 -12.71 14.61 -2.22
C GLN A 65 -12.82 14.02 -0.80
N GLY A 66 -13.08 14.84 0.23
CA GLY A 66 -13.23 14.38 1.61
C GLY A 66 -14.18 13.17 1.79
N PRO A 67 -15.39 13.17 1.18
CA PRO A 67 -16.29 12.02 1.24
C PRO A 67 -15.71 10.74 0.63
N HIS A 68 -14.92 10.84 -0.45
CA HIS A 68 -14.31 9.69 -1.11
C HIS A 68 -13.20 9.06 -0.26
N VAL A 69 -12.49 9.86 0.53
CA VAL A 69 -11.50 9.36 1.49
C VAL A 69 -12.19 8.51 2.56
N LEU A 70 -13.33 8.97 3.09
CA LEU A 70 -14.11 8.21 4.07
C LEU A 70 -14.60 6.89 3.51
N VAL A 71 -15.15 6.90 2.29
CA VAL A 71 -15.58 5.69 1.60
C VAL A 71 -14.43 4.71 1.41
N SER A 72 -13.26 5.21 0.98
CA SER A 72 -12.05 4.37 0.81
C SER A 72 -11.60 3.75 2.13
N CYS A 73 -11.60 4.52 3.22
CA CYS A 73 -11.30 4.01 4.56
C CYS A 73 -12.29 2.93 5.02
N VAL A 74 -13.58 3.13 4.76
CA VAL A 74 -14.62 2.14 5.10
C VAL A 74 -14.42 0.86 4.28
N VAL A 75 -14.20 0.96 2.97
CA VAL A 75 -13.98 -0.20 2.11
C VAL A 75 -12.71 -0.96 2.49
N ALA A 76 -11.59 -0.26 2.71
CA ALA A 76 -10.34 -0.87 3.16
C ALA A 76 -10.51 -1.55 4.53
N GLY A 77 -11.18 -0.89 5.48
CA GLY A 77 -11.45 -1.43 6.81
C GLY A 77 -12.32 -2.69 6.77
N LEU A 78 -13.41 -2.67 6.00
CA LEU A 78 -14.28 -3.84 5.82
C LEU A 78 -13.54 -5.01 5.15
N SER A 79 -12.72 -4.72 4.14
CA SER A 79 -11.91 -5.74 3.45
C SER A 79 -10.88 -6.37 4.39
N ALA A 80 -10.21 -5.57 5.22
CA ALA A 80 -9.26 -6.07 6.21
C ALA A 80 -9.95 -6.94 7.27
N ILE A 81 -11.12 -6.52 7.78
CA ILE A 81 -11.89 -7.30 8.76
C ILE A 81 -12.35 -8.63 8.15
N LEU A 82 -12.89 -8.61 6.93
CA LEU A 82 -13.35 -9.81 6.24
C LEU A 82 -12.19 -10.78 6.00
N SER A 83 -11.07 -10.27 5.49
CA SER A 83 -9.85 -11.05 5.25
C SER A 83 -9.32 -11.68 6.53
N LEU A 84 -9.24 -10.92 7.62
CA LEU A 84 -8.73 -11.41 8.90
C LEU A 84 -9.64 -12.48 9.50
N THR A 85 -10.95 -12.29 9.40
CA THR A 85 -11.95 -13.24 9.93
C THR A 85 -11.83 -14.62 9.26
N ILE A 86 -11.40 -14.67 7.99
CA ILE A 86 -11.20 -15.91 7.24
C ILE A 86 -9.77 -16.44 7.40
N ALA A 87 -8.77 -15.58 7.20
CA ALA A 87 -7.36 -15.98 7.18
C ALA A 87 -6.84 -16.39 8.56
N ALA A 88 -7.24 -15.71 9.65
CA ALA A 88 -6.76 -16.01 10.99
C ALA A 88 -7.12 -17.44 11.46
N PRO A 89 -8.38 -17.90 11.41
CA PRO A 89 -8.70 -19.27 11.78
C PRO A 89 -8.11 -20.30 10.81
N CYS A 90 -8.00 -19.97 9.52
CA CYS A 90 -7.36 -20.85 8.54
C CYS A 90 -5.87 -21.09 8.87
N ALA A 91 -5.12 -20.00 9.10
CA ALA A 91 -3.72 -20.06 9.51
C ALA A 91 -3.54 -20.80 10.84
N TYR A 92 -4.41 -20.53 11.81
CA TYR A 92 -4.41 -21.23 13.09
C TYR A 92 -4.63 -22.74 12.92
N ALA A 93 -5.56 -23.14 12.06
CA ALA A 93 -5.86 -24.54 11.81
C ALA A 93 -4.68 -25.27 11.14
N ILE A 94 -4.05 -24.63 10.16
CA ILE A 94 -2.90 -25.18 9.41
C ILE A 94 -1.71 -25.47 10.35
N VAL A 95 -1.43 -24.55 11.28
CA VAL A 95 -0.31 -24.69 12.24
C VAL A 95 -0.64 -25.68 13.35
N THR A 96 -1.86 -25.64 13.88
CA THR A 96 -2.22 -26.40 15.09
C THR A 96 -2.57 -27.85 14.78
N PHE A 97 -3.37 -28.13 13.74
CA PHE A 97 -3.87 -29.49 13.50
C PHE A 97 -2.88 -30.44 12.81
N ARG A 98 -1.68 -29.96 12.43
CA ARG A 98 -0.60 -30.75 11.80
C ARG A 98 -1.12 -31.81 10.81
N MET A 99 -2.02 -31.39 9.91
CA MET A 99 -2.66 -32.30 8.96
C MET A 99 -1.61 -32.90 8.03
N ARG A 100 -1.81 -34.16 7.62
CA ARG A 100 -0.92 -34.84 6.65
C ARG A 100 -0.77 -34.07 5.33
N TRP A 101 -1.77 -33.26 4.98
CA TRP A 101 -1.81 -32.46 3.76
C TRP A 101 -1.36 -31.00 3.93
N THR A 102 -0.91 -30.60 5.13
CA THR A 102 -0.47 -29.22 5.42
C THR A 102 0.55 -28.71 4.39
N THR A 103 1.55 -29.52 4.04
CA THR A 103 2.57 -29.15 3.03
C THR A 103 1.96 -28.89 1.65
N VAL A 104 0.97 -29.70 1.25
CA VAL A 104 0.29 -29.53 -0.05
C VAL A 104 -0.56 -28.26 -0.05
N PHE A 105 -1.30 -27.99 1.04
CA PHE A 105 -2.06 -26.75 1.17
C PHE A 105 -1.16 -25.52 1.11
N VAL A 106 -0.09 -25.48 1.90
CA VAL A 106 0.86 -24.35 1.89
C VAL A 106 1.48 -24.17 0.51
N LEU A 107 1.86 -25.26 -0.18
CA LEU A 107 2.36 -25.20 -1.55
C LEU A 107 1.32 -24.60 -2.51
N LEU A 108 0.05 -25.01 -2.41
CA LEU A 108 -1.03 -24.44 -3.24
C LEU A 108 -1.22 -22.94 -2.98
N LEU A 109 -1.20 -22.49 -1.73
CA LEU A 109 -1.29 -21.06 -1.40
C LEU A 109 -0.12 -20.28 -2.01
N LEU A 110 1.10 -20.81 -1.95
CA LEU A 110 2.27 -20.19 -2.59
C LEU A 110 2.12 -20.13 -4.12
N LEU A 111 1.58 -21.17 -4.75
CA LEU A 111 1.33 -21.17 -6.19
C LEU A 111 0.29 -20.11 -6.59
N VAL A 112 -0.76 -19.93 -5.77
CA VAL A 112 -1.76 -18.87 -5.98
C VAL A 112 -1.13 -17.48 -5.81
N GLN A 113 -0.25 -17.27 -4.82
CA GLN A 113 0.46 -15.99 -4.64
C GLN A 113 1.39 -15.62 -5.80
N MET A 114 1.91 -16.61 -6.52
CA MET A 114 2.74 -16.38 -7.71
C MET A 114 1.89 -15.98 -8.93
N MET A 115 0.57 -16.11 -8.87
CA MET A 115 -0.30 -15.64 -9.94
C MET A 115 -0.19 -14.11 -10.05
N PRO A 116 0.01 -13.58 -11.27
CA PRO A 116 0.10 -12.15 -11.47
C PRO A 116 -1.26 -11.49 -11.19
N ASN A 117 -1.25 -10.41 -10.39
CA ASN A 117 -2.45 -9.70 -9.95
C ASN A 117 -3.39 -9.30 -11.10
N ILE A 118 -2.84 -8.97 -12.29
CA ILE A 118 -3.64 -8.59 -13.45
C ILE A 118 -4.52 -9.72 -13.98
N VAL A 119 -4.05 -10.98 -13.92
CA VAL A 119 -4.81 -12.14 -14.40
C VAL A 119 -5.97 -12.43 -13.45
N THR A 120 -5.70 -12.38 -12.14
CA THR A 120 -6.73 -12.53 -11.10
C THR A 120 -7.78 -11.43 -11.20
N ALA A 121 -7.37 -10.18 -11.42
CA ALA A 121 -8.29 -9.06 -11.62
C ALA A 121 -9.22 -9.28 -12.82
N ASN A 122 -8.71 -9.80 -13.94
CA ASN A 122 -9.51 -10.05 -15.14
C ASN A 122 -10.54 -11.18 -14.90
N ALA A 123 -10.16 -12.23 -14.17
CA ALA A 123 -11.06 -13.30 -13.80
C ALA A 123 -12.18 -12.82 -12.85
N LEU A 124 -11.82 -12.05 -11.83
CA LEU A 124 -12.79 -11.45 -10.90
C LEU A 124 -13.74 -10.48 -11.61
N TYR A 125 -13.23 -9.67 -12.54
CA TYR A 125 -14.06 -8.79 -13.36
C TYR A 125 -15.13 -9.57 -14.12
N ALA A 126 -14.77 -10.68 -14.78
CA ALA A 126 -15.73 -11.51 -15.50
C ALA A 126 -16.81 -12.10 -14.58
N ILE A 127 -16.47 -12.46 -13.33
CA ILE A 127 -17.42 -12.95 -12.33
C ILE A 127 -18.37 -11.83 -11.91
N PHE A 128 -17.86 -10.67 -11.50
CA PHE A 128 -18.69 -9.55 -11.06
C PHE A 128 -19.54 -8.95 -12.18
N ALA A 129 -19.06 -9.01 -13.44
CA ALA A 129 -19.83 -8.65 -14.63
C ALA A 129 -21.06 -9.54 -14.78
N ARG A 130 -20.91 -10.86 -14.65
CA ARG A 130 -22.03 -11.81 -14.72
C ARG A 130 -23.01 -11.65 -13.57
N LEU A 131 -22.52 -11.25 -12.40
CA LEU A 131 -23.36 -10.98 -11.22
C LEU A 131 -24.04 -9.61 -11.27
N HIS A 132 -23.78 -8.78 -12.30
CA HIS A 132 -24.24 -7.38 -12.38
C HIS A 132 -23.84 -6.53 -11.15
N MET A 133 -22.74 -6.89 -10.49
CA MET A 133 -22.24 -6.22 -9.28
C MET A 133 -21.08 -5.25 -9.60
N LEU A 134 -20.81 -5.00 -10.88
CA LEU A 134 -19.78 -4.04 -11.27
C LEU A 134 -20.07 -2.65 -10.70
N ASN A 135 -19.00 -1.95 -10.33
CA ASN A 135 -19.07 -0.59 -9.77
C ASN A 135 -19.84 -0.48 -8.44
N THR A 136 -19.81 -1.54 -7.62
CA THR A 136 -20.40 -1.54 -6.27
C THR A 136 -19.33 -1.67 -5.19
N TYR A 137 -19.57 -1.07 -4.01
CA TYR A 137 -18.65 -1.19 -2.87
C TYR A 137 -18.52 -2.62 -2.36
N SER A 138 -19.59 -3.43 -2.46
CA SER A 138 -19.55 -4.84 -2.07
C SER A 138 -18.66 -5.67 -2.99
N ALA A 139 -18.69 -5.42 -4.31
CA ALA A 139 -17.76 -6.05 -5.23
C ALA A 139 -16.30 -5.64 -4.95
N LEU A 140 -16.05 -4.37 -4.61
CA LEU A 140 -14.72 -3.88 -4.24
C LEU A 140 -14.20 -4.58 -2.98
N VAL A 141 -15.01 -4.64 -1.92
CA VAL A 141 -14.64 -5.31 -0.66
C VAL A 141 -14.31 -6.79 -0.87
N LEU A 142 -15.12 -7.50 -1.66
CA LEU A 142 -14.89 -8.91 -1.97
C LEU A 142 -13.63 -9.11 -2.82
N CYS A 143 -13.40 -8.23 -3.79
CA CYS A 143 -12.21 -8.26 -4.63
C CYS A 143 -10.94 -8.06 -3.81
N ASP A 144 -10.87 -6.99 -3.01
CA ASP A 144 -9.72 -6.66 -2.17
C ASP A 144 -9.45 -7.74 -1.11
N SER A 145 -10.52 -8.33 -0.56
CA SER A 145 -10.37 -9.43 0.40
C SER A 145 -9.82 -10.69 -0.24
N THR A 146 -10.21 -10.99 -1.47
CA THR A 146 -9.69 -12.15 -2.23
C THR A 146 -8.21 -11.98 -2.59
N LEU A 147 -7.77 -10.74 -2.85
CA LEU A 147 -6.36 -10.45 -3.11
C LEU A 147 -5.50 -10.43 -1.83
N SER A 148 -6.12 -10.11 -0.69
CA SER A 148 -5.44 -10.03 0.61
C SER A 148 -5.29 -11.38 1.30
N VAL A 149 -6.20 -12.32 1.03
CA VAL A 149 -6.10 -13.71 1.51
C VAL A 149 -5.40 -14.55 0.44
N PRO A 150 -4.15 -14.97 0.67
CA PRO A 150 -3.45 -15.85 -0.26
C PRO A 150 -3.96 -17.29 -0.22
#